data_AF-A0A9E2N728-F1
#
_entry.id   AF-A0A9E2N728-F1
#
_cell.length_a   1.000
_cell.length_b   1.000
_cell.length_c   1.000
_cell.angle_alpha   90.00
_cell.angle_beta   90.00
_cell.angle_gamma   90.00
#
_symmetry.space_group_name_H-M   'P 1'
#
loop_
_entity.id
_entity.type
_entity.pdbx_description
1 polymer ?
#
loop_
_entity_poly.entity_id
_entity_poly.type
_entity_poly.pdbx_seq_one_letter_code
_entity_poly.pdbx_strand_id
1 'polypeptide(L)'
;MRDNTKQEKAGLNYEAAHTAHYKKKDLSEALDLYMGVMAAHPDTPEAEYSRTQIQNIAKSVVPKQELVDAERGLIIAHLKLDAPLFVGPAPAAPLASAELTG
;
A
#
# COMPACT_ATOMS: atom_id res chain seq x y z
N MET A 1 -29.81 18.32 2.87
CA MET A 1 -29.44 18.88 1.55
C MET A 1 -27.94 18.86 1.29
N ARG A 2 -27.07 19.29 2.23
CA ARG A 2 -25.60 19.27 2.00
C ARG A 2 -25.03 17.87 1.73
N ASP A 3 -25.55 16.85 2.41
CA ASP A 3 -25.05 15.47 2.26
C ASP A 3 -25.45 14.84 0.93
N ASN A 4 -26.67 15.11 0.44
CA ASN A 4 -27.10 14.66 -0.89
C ASN A 4 -26.20 15.22 -1.99
N THR A 5 -25.80 16.49 -1.92
CA THR A 5 -24.90 17.09 -2.93
C THR A 5 -23.48 16.51 -2.86
N LYS A 6 -22.99 16.11 -1.68
CA LYS A 6 -21.71 15.41 -1.53
C LYS A 6 -21.78 14.03 -2.18
N GLN A 7 -22.86 13.30 -1.92
CA GLN A 7 -23.10 11.97 -2.48
C GLN A 7 -23.30 12.01 -4.00
N GLU A 8 -24.05 12.97 -4.53
CA GLU A 8 -24.23 13.16 -5.98
C GLU A 8 -22.90 13.41 -6.69
N LYS A 9 -22.04 14.26 -6.11
CA LYS A 9 -20.69 14.52 -6.66
C LYS A 9 -19.79 13.28 -6.58
N ALA A 10 -19.86 12.52 -5.50
CA ALA A 10 -19.13 11.26 -5.37
C ALA A 10 -19.58 10.25 -6.45
N GLY A 11 -20.90 10.13 -6.66
CA GLY A 11 -21.49 9.28 -7.69
C GLY A 11 -21.03 9.65 -9.11
N LEU A 12 -21.05 10.93 -9.47
CA LEU A 12 -20.58 11.39 -10.78
C LEU A 12 -19.09 11.12 -11.00
N ASN A 13 -18.25 11.38 -9.99
CA ASN A 13 -16.82 11.12 -10.07
C ASN A 13 -16.54 9.61 -10.19
N TYR A 14 -17.28 8.77 -9.45
CA TYR A 14 -17.17 7.32 -9.55
C TYR A 14 -17.64 6.79 -10.91
N GLU A 15 -18.71 7.35 -11.48
CA GLU A 15 -19.19 6.97 -12.81
C GLU A 15 -18.15 7.29 -13.90
N ALA A 16 -17.45 8.41 -13.79
CA ALA A 16 -16.35 8.76 -14.68
C ALA A 16 -15.24 7.71 -14.61
N ALA A 17 -14.82 7.34 -13.39
CA ALA A 17 -13.81 6.29 -13.17
C ALA A 17 -14.26 4.94 -13.74
N HIS A 18 -15.51 4.55 -13.51
CA HIS A 18 -16.10 3.30 -14.01
C HIS A 18 -16.21 3.29 -15.54
N THR A 19 -16.50 4.43 -16.15
CA THR A 19 -16.51 4.60 -17.61
C THR A 19 -15.11 4.44 -18.20
N ALA A 20 -14.08 5.05 -17.61
CA ALA A 20 -12.70 4.86 -18.02
C ALA A 20 -12.29 3.37 -17.93
N HIS A 21 -12.60 2.70 -16.82
CA HIS A 21 -12.26 1.30 -16.58
C HIS A 21 -12.94 0.35 -17.58
N TYR A 22 -14.27 0.36 -17.65
CA TYR A 22 -15.01 -0.70 -18.33
C TYR A 22 -15.40 -0.37 -19.76
N LYS A 23 -15.68 0.90 -20.07
CA LYS A 23 -16.09 1.31 -21.42
C LYS A 23 -14.89 1.69 -22.28
N LYS A 24 -14.01 2.54 -21.78
CA LYS A 24 -12.81 2.97 -22.53
C LYS A 24 -11.66 1.99 -22.44
N LYS A 25 -11.63 1.13 -21.40
CA LYS A 25 -10.49 0.24 -21.08
C LYS A 25 -9.19 0.99 -20.82
N ASP A 26 -9.29 2.24 -20.39
CA ASP A 26 -8.14 3.03 -19.96
C ASP A 26 -7.92 2.78 -18.45
N LEU A 27 -7.08 1.80 -18.15
CA LEU A 27 -6.82 1.39 -16.76
C LEU A 27 -5.99 2.43 -16.00
N SER A 28 -5.17 3.23 -16.69
CA SER A 28 -4.39 4.29 -16.07
C SER A 28 -5.29 5.44 -15.66
N GLU A 29 -6.13 5.94 -16.59
CA GLU A 29 -7.12 6.99 -16.30
C GLU A 29 -8.09 6.52 -15.21
N ALA A 30 -8.54 5.27 -15.26
CA ALA A 30 -9.42 4.70 -14.24
C ALA A 30 -8.78 4.68 -12.85
N LEU A 31 -7.51 4.27 -12.74
CA LEU A 31 -6.79 4.23 -11.46
C LEU A 31 -6.71 5.62 -10.83
N ASP A 32 -6.31 6.63 -11.61
CA ASP A 32 -6.20 8.01 -11.14
C ASP A 32 -7.56 8.55 -10.68
N LEU A 33 -8.63 8.28 -11.44
CA LEU A 33 -9.98 8.73 -11.09
C LEU A 33 -10.51 8.05 -9.83
N TYR A 34 -10.29 6.74 -9.64
CA TYR A 34 -10.69 6.04 -8.41
C TYR A 34 -9.93 6.57 -7.18
N MET A 35 -8.63 6.83 -7.31
CA MET A 35 -7.85 7.47 -6.25
C MET A 35 -8.38 8.89 -5.94
N GLY A 36 -8.77 9.63 -6.98
CA GLY A 36 -9.41 10.94 -6.84
C GLY A 36 -10.74 10.88 -6.08
N VAL A 37 -11.59 9.88 -6.34
CA VAL A 37 -12.84 9.66 -5.59
C VAL A 37 -12.54 9.42 -4.11
N MET A 38 -11.58 8.56 -3.79
CA MET A 38 -11.19 8.26 -2.41
C MET A 38 -10.65 9.47 -1.67
N ALA A 39 -9.87 10.32 -2.34
CA ALA A 39 -9.30 11.53 -1.73
C ALA A 39 -10.34 12.63 -1.52
N ALA A 40 -11.24 12.83 -2.48
CA ALA A 40 -12.24 13.90 -2.44
C ALA A 40 -13.46 13.55 -1.56
N HIS A 41 -13.83 12.26 -1.49
CA HIS A 41 -15.05 11.78 -0.86
C HIS A 41 -14.80 10.58 0.07
N PRO A 42 -13.87 10.68 1.05
CA PRO A 42 -13.38 9.51 1.80
C PRO A 42 -14.46 8.77 2.60
N ASP A 43 -15.54 9.46 3.00
CA ASP A 43 -16.60 8.92 3.86
C ASP A 43 -17.83 8.42 3.07
N THR A 44 -17.75 8.31 1.74
CA THR A 44 -18.88 7.89 0.92
C THR A 44 -18.75 6.44 0.45
N PRO A 45 -19.86 5.74 0.14
CA PRO A 45 -19.80 4.38 -0.41
C PRO A 45 -18.95 4.29 -1.67
N GLU A 46 -18.92 5.34 -2.50
CA GLU A 46 -18.12 5.40 -3.72
C GLU A 46 -16.62 5.30 -3.45
N ALA A 47 -16.12 5.81 -2.32
CA ALA A 47 -14.72 5.61 -1.94
C ALA A 47 -14.43 4.14 -1.63
N GLU A 48 -15.35 3.43 -0.98
CA GLU A 48 -15.19 2.00 -0.70
C GLU A 48 -15.28 1.17 -1.98
N TYR A 49 -16.20 1.52 -2.88
CA TYR A 49 -16.27 0.91 -4.20
C TYR A 49 -14.98 1.15 -4.99
N SER A 50 -14.43 2.37 -4.92
CA SER A 50 -13.17 2.72 -5.58
C SER A 50 -12.00 1.87 -5.08
N ARG A 51 -11.89 1.62 -3.76
CA ARG A 51 -10.87 0.69 -3.21
C ARG A 51 -10.96 -0.70 -3.83
N THR A 52 -12.19 -1.22 -3.95
CA THR A 52 -12.43 -2.54 -4.55
C THR A 52 -12.01 -2.55 -6.03
N GLN A 53 -12.31 -1.48 -6.78
CA GLN A 53 -11.95 -1.39 -8.19
C GLN A 53 -10.44 -1.27 -8.40
N ILE A 54 -9.73 -0.52 -7.55
CA ILE A 54 -8.27 -0.45 -7.58
C ILE A 54 -7.65 -1.84 -7.37
N GLN A 55 -8.18 -2.63 -6.43
CA GLN A 55 -7.73 -4.01 -6.22
C GLN A 55 -7.98 -4.89 -7.46
N ASN A 56 -9.10 -4.71 -8.15
CA ASN A 56 -9.40 -5.44 -9.38
C ASN A 56 -8.44 -5.06 -10.52
N ILE A 57 -8.10 -3.78 -10.65
CA ILE A 57 -7.09 -3.30 -11.60
C ILE A 57 -5.73 -3.91 -11.25
N ALA A 58 -5.30 -3.84 -9.98
CA ALA A 58 -4.03 -4.42 -9.54
C ALA A 58 -3.93 -5.92 -9.89
N LYS A 59 -5.00 -6.69 -9.63
CA LYS A 59 -5.07 -8.12 -9.98
C LYS A 59 -5.07 -8.40 -11.48
N SER A 60 -5.46 -7.44 -12.33
CA SER A 60 -5.51 -7.63 -13.78
C SER A 60 -4.22 -7.22 -14.48
N VAL A 61 -3.46 -6.25 -13.93
CA VAL A 61 -2.25 -5.71 -14.57
C VAL A 61 -0.96 -6.20 -13.94
N VAL A 62 -0.97 -6.59 -12.65
CA VAL A 62 0.23 -7.05 -11.93
C VAL A 62 0.21 -8.58 -11.82
N PRO A 63 1.31 -9.27 -12.15
CA PRO A 63 1.42 -10.71 -11.92
C PRO A 63 1.17 -11.08 -10.46
N LYS A 64 0.42 -12.17 -10.23
CA LYS A 64 0.03 -12.60 -8.88
C LYS A 64 1.21 -12.78 -7.92
N GLN A 65 2.33 -13.30 -8.41
CA GLN A 65 3.52 -13.51 -7.59
C GLN A 65 4.15 -12.18 -7.13
N GLU A 66 4.19 -11.18 -8.02
CA GLU A 66 4.69 -9.84 -7.68
C GLU A 66 3.83 -9.16 -6.62
N LEU A 67 2.50 -9.31 -6.68
CA LEU A 67 1.60 -8.81 -5.63
C LEU A 67 1.90 -9.46 -4.27
N VAL A 68 2.04 -10.78 -4.23
CA VAL A 68 2.34 -11.54 -2.99
C VAL A 68 3.72 -11.15 -2.43
N ASP A 69 4.72 -10.99 -3.29
CA ASP A 69 6.07 -10.62 -2.86
C ASP A 69 6.11 -9.18 -2.35
N ALA A 70 5.34 -8.27 -2.96
CA ALA A 70 5.18 -6.90 -2.47
C ALA A 70 4.48 -6.84 -1.10
N GLU A 71 3.38 -7.58 -0.92
CA GLU A 71 2.68 -7.71 0.37
C GLU A 71 3.61 -8.27 1.45
N ARG A 72 4.34 -9.35 1.13
CA ARG A 72 5.35 -9.94 2.03
C ARG A 72 6.43 -8.93 2.39
N GLY A 73 6.95 -8.19 1.42
CA GLY A 73 7.96 -7.15 1.65
C GLY A 73 7.47 -6.07 2.60
N LEU A 74 6.23 -5.61 2.44
CA LEU A 74 5.60 -4.61 3.30
C LEU A 74 5.40 -5.12 4.74
N ILE A 75 4.97 -6.39 4.90
CA ILE A 75 4.80 -7.03 6.20
C ILE A 75 6.15 -7.15 6.92
N ILE A 76 7.20 -7.61 6.22
CA ILE A 76 8.56 -7.72 6.78
C ILE A 76 9.05 -6.35 7.24
N ALA A 77 8.87 -5.31 6.42
CA ALA A 77 9.29 -3.96 6.78
C ALA A 77 8.64 -3.50 8.09
N HIS A 78 7.31 -3.62 8.23
CA HIS A 78 6.60 -3.20 9.45
C HIS A 78 6.97 -4.04 10.67
N LEU A 79 7.13 -5.36 10.52
CA LEU A 79 7.45 -6.24 11.66
C LEU A 79 8.91 -6.15 12.12
N LYS A 80 9.85 -5.81 11.22
CA LYS A 80 11.28 -5.74 11.53
C LYS A 80 11.80 -4.34 11.88
N LEU A 81 11.07 -3.27 11.53
CA LEU A 81 11.39 -1.90 11.95
C LEU A 81 11.01 -1.61 13.43
N ASP A 82 10.26 -2.50 14.08
CA ASP A 82 9.98 -2.45 15.55
C ASP A 82 11.07 -3.13 16.41
N ALA A 83 12.16 -3.64 15.82
CA ALA A 83 13.31 -4.07 16.61
C ALA A 83 14.12 -2.84 17.01
N PRO A 84 14.30 -2.52 18.32
CA PRO A 84 15.18 -1.43 18.71
C PRO A 84 16.56 -1.71 18.11
N LEU A 85 17.10 -0.70 17.41
CA LEU A 85 18.47 -0.71 16.91
C LEU A 85 19.36 -1.20 18.05
N PHE A 86 19.89 -2.41 17.91
CA PHE A 86 20.88 -2.95 18.81
C PHE A 86 22.09 -2.01 18.77
N VAL A 87 22.18 -1.10 19.74
CA VAL A 87 23.38 -0.30 19.97
C VAL A 87 24.19 -0.99 21.07
N GLY A 88 25.16 -1.76 20.64
CA GLY A 88 26.25 -2.23 21.51
C GLY A 88 27.45 -2.68 20.69
N PRO A 89 28.61 -2.00 20.75
CA PRO A 89 29.91 -2.58 20.40
C PRO A 89 30.57 -3.14 21.68
N ALA A 90 31.45 -4.15 21.67
CA ALA A 90 32.13 -4.92 20.63
C ALA A 90 32.51 -6.32 21.20
N PRO A 91 32.84 -7.32 20.37
CA PRO A 91 33.37 -8.59 20.87
C PRO A 91 34.69 -8.36 21.63
N ALA A 92 34.78 -8.94 22.84
CA ALA A 92 36.04 -8.98 23.58
C ALA A 92 37.06 -9.79 22.76
N ALA A 93 38.25 -9.22 22.57
CA ALA A 93 39.38 -9.88 21.94
C ALA A 93 39.71 -11.21 22.65
N PRO A 94 40.23 -12.23 21.93
CA PRO A 94 40.61 -13.47 22.56
C PRO A 94 41.78 -13.23 23.52
N LEU A 95 41.62 -13.68 24.77
CA LEU A 95 42.70 -13.74 25.74
C LEU A 95 43.79 -14.66 25.18
N ALA A 96 44.90 -14.08 24.76
CA ALA A 96 46.09 -14.83 24.43
C ALA A 96 46.63 -15.49 25.70
N SER A 97 46.68 -16.82 25.68
CA SER A 97 47.48 -17.62 26.59
C SER A 97 48.93 -17.17 26.53
N ALA A 98 49.53 -16.85 27.67
CA ALA A 98 50.97 -16.89 27.85
C ALA A 98 51.28 -17.48 29.22
N GLU A 99 52.07 -18.54 29.16
CA GLU A 99 52.49 -19.42 30.24
C GLU A 99 53.53 -18.78 31.18
N LEU A 100 53.68 -19.43 32.34
CA LEU A 100 54.88 -19.58 33.20
C LEU A 100 56.10 -18.69 32.91
N THR A 101 56.59 -18.00 33.95
CA THR A 101 57.87 -18.31 34.64
C THR A 101 58.16 -17.27 35.74
N GLY A 102 58.62 -17.75 36.90
CA GLY A 102 59.10 -16.92 38.03
C GLY A 102 58.78 -17.55 39.37
#